data_AF-A0A7C5BU16-F1
#
_entry.id   AF-A0A7C5BU16-F1
#
_cell.length_a   1.000
_cell.length_b   1.000
_cell.length_c   1.000
_cell.angle_alpha   90.00
_cell.angle_beta   90.00
_cell.angle_gamma   90.00
#
_symmetry.space_group_name_H-M   'P 1'
#
loop_
_entity.id
_entity.type
_entity.pdbx_description
1 polymer ?
#
loop_
_entity_poly.entity_id
_entity_poly.type
_entity_poly.pdbx_seq_one_letter_code
_entity_poly.pdbx_strand_id
1 'polypeptide(L)' 'MERTKVRVPADVLEGLEAVRTSGKTNMLAVPRVIELAFEMEHHATALWVHENRKQYGEGIFRGFEATEGSDAECADKQE' A
#
# COMPACT_ATOMS: atom_id res chain seq x y z
N MET A 1 -19.19 -6.02 -7.84
CA MET A 1 -18.07 -6.79 -7.27
C MET A 1 -17.29 -5.83 -6.39
N GLU A 2 -17.54 -5.83 -5.09
CA GLU A 2 -16.79 -5.02 -4.14
C GLU A 2 -15.34 -5.51 -4.15
N ARG A 3 -14.41 -4.68 -4.62
CA ARG A 3 -12.98 -5.00 -4.57
C ARG A 3 -12.53 -4.75 -3.14
N THR A 4 -12.39 -5.81 -2.35
CA THR A 4 -11.82 -5.70 -1.00
C THR A 4 -10.41 -5.15 -1.11
N LYS A 5 -10.20 -3.92 -0.62
CA LYS A 5 -8.89 -3.26 -0.59
C LYS A 5 -7.95 -4.02 0.35
N VAL A 6 -6.65 -3.92 0.09
CA VAL A 6 -5.63 -4.50 0.96
C VAL A 6 -5.35 -3.54 2.11
N ARG A 7 -5.64 -3.99 3.34
CA ARG A 7 -5.36 -3.23 4.55
C ARG A 7 -3.86 -3.27 4.86
N VAL A 8 -3.26 -2.09 4.99
CA VAL A 8 -1.84 -1.90 5.29
C VAL A 8 -1.66 -0.89 6.41
N PRO A 9 -0.58 -0.96 7.21
CA PRO A 9 -0.30 0.07 8.21
C PRO A 9 -0.28 1.47 7.59
N ALA A 10 -0.69 2.49 8.34
CA ALA A 10 -0.69 3.87 7.85
C ALA A 10 0.69 4.32 7.36
N ASP A 11 1.77 3.98 8.09
CA ASP A 11 3.16 4.24 7.68
C ASP A 11 3.54 3.55 6.37
N VAL A 12 2.97 2.38 6.11
CA VAL A 12 3.19 1.65 4.85
C VAL A 12 2.43 2.32 3.71
N LEU A 13 1.19 2.75 3.96
CA LEU A 13 0.41 3.47 2.95
C LEU A 13 1.11 4.77 2.54
N GLU A 14 1.56 5.56 3.51
CA GLU A 14 2.25 6.82 3.26
C GLU A 14 3.51 6.62 2.40
N GLY A 15 4.36 5.65 2.72
CA GLY A 15 5.55 5.39 1.92
C GLY A 15 5.24 4.85 0.53
N LEU A 16 4.18 4.04 0.36
CA LEU A 16 3.70 3.60 -0.95
C LEU A 16 3.21 4.78 -1.80
N GLU A 17 2.49 5.72 -1.20
CA GLU A 17 2.02 6.94 -1.86
C GLU A 17 3.18 7.87 -2.20
N ALA A 18 4.18 7.98 -1.34
CA ALA A 18 5.38 8.75 -1.60
C ALA A 18 6.17 8.20 -2.79
N VAL A 19 6.40 6.88 -2.84
CA VAL A 19 7.02 6.19 -3.98
C VAL A 19 6.21 6.41 -5.25
N ARG A 20 4.88 6.27 -5.19
CA ARG A 20 4.00 6.47 -6.35
C ARG A 20 4.07 7.91 -6.87
N THR A 21 4.01 8.89 -5.97
CA THR A 21 4.03 10.32 -6.30
C THR A 21 5.39 10.75 -6.83
N SER A 22 6.47 10.08 -6.42
CA SER A 22 7.82 10.35 -6.93
C SER A 22 7.94 10.17 -8.46
N GLY A 23 7.12 9.31 -9.07
CA GLY A 23 7.15 8.99 -10.50
C GLY A 23 8.46 8.32 -10.98
N LYS A 24 9.38 7.97 -10.08
CA LYS A 24 10.72 7.45 -10.41
C LYS A 24 10.72 5.96 -10.77
N THR A 25 9.67 5.22 -10.45
CA THR A 25 9.56 3.78 -10.72
C THR A 25 8.14 3.38 -11.04
N ASN A 26 7.98 2.26 -11.77
CA ASN A 26 6.70 1.59 -11.90
C ASN A 26 6.43 0.79 -10.62
N MET A 27 5.21 0.86 -10.08
CA MET A 27 4.83 0.13 -8.87
C MET A 27 4.89 -1.41 -9.05
N LEU A 28 4.87 -1.92 -10.28
CA LEU A 28 5.10 -3.35 -10.58
C LEU A 28 6.59 -3.74 -10.49
N ALA A 29 7.51 -2.78 -10.55
CA ALA A 29 8.94 -3.01 -10.37
C ALA A 29 9.27 -3.12 -8.88
N VAL A 30 8.79 -4.20 -8.25
CA VAL A 30 8.89 -4.42 -6.80
C VAL A 30 10.31 -4.25 -6.21
N PRO A 31 11.40 -4.78 -6.81
CA PRO A 31 12.74 -4.52 -6.26
C PRO A 31 13.05 -3.02 -6.20
N ARG A 32 12.71 -2.26 -7.25
CA ARG A 32 12.96 -0.83 -7.31
C ARG A 32 12.07 -0.04 -6.35
N VAL A 33 10.85 -0.51 -6.09
CA VAL A 33 9.95 0.06 -5.07
C VAL A 33 10.56 -0.07 -3.67
N ILE A 34 11.12 -1.23 -3.34
CA ILE A 34 11.76 -1.46 -2.03
C ILE A 34 12.97 -0.55 -1.86
N GLU A 35 13.85 -0.49 -2.88
CA GLU A 35 15.01 0.40 -2.86
C GLU A 35 14.58 1.85 -2.69
N LEU A 36 13.60 2.31 -3.49
CA LEU A 36 13.19 3.70 -3.45
C LEU A 36 12.49 4.07 -2.14
N ALA A 37 11.69 3.17 -1.58
CA ALA A 37 11.09 3.37 -0.26
C ALA A 37 12.17 3.49 0.83
N PHE A 38 13.25 2.71 0.73
CA PHE A 38 14.40 2.81 1.63
C PHE A 38 15.17 4.13 1.43
N GLU A 39 15.43 4.54 0.17
CA GLU A 39 16.07 5.82 -0.18
C GLU A 39 15.26 7.04 0.32
N MET A 40 13.93 6.91 0.43
CA MET A 40 13.02 7.95 0.92
C MET A 40 12.75 7.83 2.43
N GLU A 41 13.53 7.05 3.17
CA GLU A 41 13.42 6.85 4.62
C GLU A 41 12.13 6.15 5.09
N HIS A 42 11.31 5.65 4.15
CA HIS A 42 10.12 4.83 4.43
C HIS A 42 10.49 3.35 4.63
N HIS A 43 11.35 3.09 5.61
CA HIS A 43 11.88 1.75 5.92
C HIS A 43 10.78 0.72 6.21
N ALA A 44 9.72 1.13 6.91
CA ALA A 44 8.57 0.26 7.20
C ALA A 44 7.87 -0.20 5.92
N THR A 45 7.75 0.68 4.92
CA THR A 45 7.20 0.34 3.60
C THR A 45 8.10 -0.65 2.87
N ALA A 46 9.42 -0.39 2.83
CA ALA A 46 10.39 -1.25 2.17
C ALA A 46 10.34 -2.68 2.74
N LEU A 47 10.33 -2.81 4.07
CA LEU A 47 10.21 -4.09 4.76
C LEU A 47 8.87 -4.77 4.48
N TRP A 48 7.76 -4.03 4.58
CA TRP A 48 6.44 -4.61 4.34
C TRP A 48 6.30 -5.15 2.91
N VAL A 49 6.76 -4.42 1.90
CA VAL A 49 6.73 -4.87 0.49
C VAL A 49 7.64 -6.08 0.28
N HIS A 50 8.78 -6.15 0.98
CA HIS A 50 9.67 -7.29 0.93
C HIS A 50 9.00 -8.56 1.50
N GLU A 51 8.36 -8.46 2.65
CA GLU A 51 7.73 -9.59 3.34
C GLU A 51 6.37 -9.99 2.75
N ASN A 52 5.62 -9.03 2.22
CA ASN A 52 4.21 -9.20 1.81
C ASN A 52 4.01 -9.09 0.30
N ARG A 53 4.88 -9.70 -0.51
CA ARG A 53 4.87 -9.61 -1.99
C ARG A 53 3.51 -9.92 -2.62
N LYS A 54 2.81 -10.93 -2.12
CA LYS A 54 1.49 -11.33 -2.62
C LYS A 54 0.44 -10.25 -2.34
N GLN A 55 0.36 -9.77 -1.10
CA GLN A 55 -0.59 -8.73 -0.69
C GLN A 55 -0.30 -7.41 -1.40
N TYR A 56 0.98 -7.06 -1.56
CA TYR A 56 1.40 -5.91 -2.36
C TYR A 56 0.88 -6.02 -3.79
N GLY A 57 1.09 -7.16 -4.45
CA GLY A 57 0.58 -7.41 -5.80
C GLY A 57 -0.94 -7.28 -5.89
N GLU A 58 -1.68 -7.84 -4.94
CA GLU A 58 -3.14 -7.67 -4.86
C GLU A 58 -3.55 -6.20 -4.66
N GLY A 59 -2.83 -5.47 -3.81
CA GLY A 59 -3.09 -4.05 -3.52
C GLY A 59 -2.84 -3.13 -4.70
N ILE A 60 -1.91 -3.48 -5.60
CA ILE A 60 -1.74 -2.75 -6.87
C ILE A 60 -3.01 -2.80 -7.74
N PHE A 61 -3.73 -3.92 -7.74
CA PHE A 61 -4.95 -4.07 -8.56
C PHE A 61 -6.24 -3.69 -7.82
N ARG A 62 -6.28 -3.90 -6.51
CA ARG A 62 -7.48 -3.68 -5.66
C ARG A 62 -7.48 -2.33 -4.94
N GLY A 63 -6.31 -1.71 -4.78
CA GLY A 63 -6.10 -0.54 -3.93
C GLY A 63 -5.63 -0.90 -2.53
N PHE A 64 -5.00 0.07 -1.86
CA PHE A 64 -4.56 -0.02 -0.48
C PHE A 64 -5.46 0.84 0.42
N GLU A 65 -5.58 0.46 1.68
CA GLU A 65 -6.31 1.19 2.71
C GLU A 65 -5.54 1.13 4.02
N ALA A 66 -5.46 2.24 4.74
CA ALA A 66 -4.80 2.28 6.04
C ALA A 66 -5.61 1.48 7.06
N THR A 67 -4.97 0.55 7.76
CA THR A 67 -5.51 -0.03 8.98
C THR A 67 -5.31 0.97 10.12
N GLU A 68 -6.07 2.06 10.12
CA GLU A 68 -6.28 2.80 11.36
C GLU A 68 -7.00 1.85 12.32
N GLY A 69 -6.46 1.66 13.52
CA GLY A 69 -7.08 0.79 14.51
C GLY A 69 -8.48 1.30 14.88
N SER A 70 -9.49 0.88 14.13
CA SER A 70 -10.91 0.85 14.49
C SER A 70 -11.66 0.12 13.38
N ASP A 71 -12.18 -1.05 13.70
CA ASP A 71 -13.43 -1.53 13.11
C ASP A 71 -14.47 -0.39 13.14
N ALA A 72 -14.65 0.31 12.02
CA ALA A 72 -15.74 1.25 11.82
C ALA A 72 -16.08 1.32 10.31
N GLU A 73 -16.92 0.36 9.92
CA GLU A 73 -18.04 0.54 8.98
C GLU A 73 -18.17 1.94 8.33
N CYS A 74 -17.86 2.03 7.04
CA CYS A 74 -18.55 2.99 6.17
C CYS A 74 -19.64 2.21 5.44
N ALA A 75 -20.83 2.21 6.04
CA ALA A 75 -22.06 1.81 5.40
C ALA A 75 -22.38 2.79 4.26
N ASP A 76 -22.60 2.27 3.06
CA ASP A 76 -23.47 2.93 2.07
C ASP A 76 -24.75 2.10 1.99
N LYS A 77 -25.78 2.56 2.72
CA LYS A 77 -27.16 2.12 2.56
C LYS A 77 -27.77 2.91 1.40
N GLN A 78 -28.52 2.22 0.53
CA GLN A 78 -29.79 2.62 -0.15
C GLN A 78 -29.94 1.78 -1.44
N GLU A 79 -31.05 1.14 -1.81
CA GLU A 79 -32.40 0.87 -1.30
C GLU A 79 -32.91 -0.41 -1.99
#